data_AF-A0A7Y6MDX9-F1
#
_entry.id   AF-A0A7Y6MDX9-F1
#
_cell.length_a   1.000
_cell.length_b   1.000
_cell.length_c   1.000
_cell.angle_alpha   90.00
_cell.angle_beta   90.00
_cell.angle_gamma   90.00
#
_symmetry.space_group_name_H-M   'P 1'
#
loop_
_entity.id
_entity.type
_entity.pdbx_description
1 polymer ?
#
loop_
_entity_poly.entity_id
_entity_poly.type
_entity_poly.pdbx_seq_one_letter_code
_entity_poly.pdbx_strand_id
1 'polypeptide(L)'
;MEVPTTPDERPKAPHQRFVAPDERLEAFGNQLINVHAWLREELAGLRGDVEAHLAGRSSQPRELSAHCLAFCSALERHHTGEDAVAFPALAEQFPQLRPVLQELTRDHRIISDILRRLQNLLDSLGEHDSARPRDVQAELDGLAALMESHFTYEERKIAAALGALDIPGWGDAPPAFLLAASTDAGDHASHH
;
A
#
# COMPACT_ATOMS: atom_id res chain seq x y z
N MET A 1 -23.27 -65.90 12.24
CA MET A 1 -22.01 -65.39 11.66
C MET A 1 -22.44 -64.35 10.63
N GLU A 2 -22.64 -63.12 11.08
CA GLU A 2 -23.04 -62.00 10.22
C GLU A 2 -21.98 -60.90 10.35
N VAL A 3 -21.46 -60.46 9.21
CA VAL A 3 -20.50 -59.36 9.11
C VAL A 3 -21.32 -58.10 8.79
N PRO A 4 -21.25 -57.02 9.58
CA PRO A 4 -21.84 -55.75 9.20
C PRO A 4 -20.90 -55.01 8.25
N THR A 5 -21.39 -54.70 7.05
CA THR A 5 -20.73 -53.79 6.10
C THR A 5 -20.93 -52.35 6.55
N THR A 6 -19.84 -51.64 6.83
CA THR A 6 -19.83 -50.18 7.04
C THR A 6 -20.05 -49.45 5.71
N PRO A 7 -20.73 -48.28 5.67
CA PRO A 7 -20.72 -47.45 4.48
C PRO A 7 -19.41 -46.66 4.35
N ASP A 8 -18.89 -46.67 3.13
CA ASP A 8 -17.78 -45.90 2.57
C ASP A 8 -17.99 -44.38 2.75
N GLU A 9 -17.22 -43.76 3.63
CA GLU A 9 -17.23 -42.32 3.89
C GLU A 9 -16.26 -41.63 2.93
N ARG A 10 -16.81 -41.14 1.82
CA ARG A 10 -16.08 -40.37 0.81
C ARG A 10 -15.65 -39.00 1.40
N PRO A 11 -14.37 -38.58 1.30
CA PRO A 11 -13.97 -37.26 1.78
C PRO A 11 -14.64 -36.14 0.98
N LYS A 12 -15.34 -35.23 1.69
CA LYS A 12 -15.88 -33.99 1.09
C LYS A 12 -14.72 -33.06 0.72
N ALA A 13 -14.63 -32.70 -0.56
CA ALA A 13 -13.69 -31.70 -1.05
C ALA A 13 -13.89 -30.34 -0.33
N PRO A 14 -12.82 -29.56 -0.10
CA PRO A 14 -12.95 -28.27 0.57
C PRO A 14 -13.80 -27.32 -0.27
N HIS A 15 -14.80 -26.71 0.36
CA HIS A 15 -15.66 -25.70 -0.24
C HIS A 15 -14.82 -24.45 -0.58
N GLN A 16 -14.50 -24.28 -1.87
CA GLN A 16 -13.99 -23.00 -2.37
C GLN A 16 -15.05 -21.94 -2.10
N ARG A 17 -14.77 -21.03 -1.18
CA ARG A 17 -15.67 -19.95 -0.80
C ARG A 17 -15.69 -18.93 -1.94
N PHE A 18 -16.79 -18.90 -2.69
CA PHE A 18 -17.06 -17.84 -3.66
C PHE A 18 -17.28 -16.53 -2.91
N VAL A 19 -16.34 -15.60 -3.00
CA VAL A 19 -16.53 -14.23 -2.51
C VAL A 19 -17.44 -13.50 -3.49
N ALA A 20 -18.49 -12.84 -3.01
CA ALA A 20 -19.41 -12.09 -3.87
C ALA A 20 -18.71 -10.86 -4.48
N PRO A 21 -19.13 -10.36 -5.67
CA PRO A 21 -18.54 -9.17 -6.28
C PRO A 21 -18.50 -7.94 -5.36
N ASP A 22 -19.56 -7.70 -4.59
CA ASP A 22 -19.66 -6.54 -3.69
C ASP A 22 -18.70 -6.67 -2.49
N GLU A 23 -18.60 -7.86 -1.88
CA GLU A 23 -17.64 -8.17 -0.80
C GLU A 23 -16.18 -7.99 -1.26
N ARG A 24 -15.87 -8.31 -2.53
CA ARG A 24 -14.53 -8.06 -3.10
C ARG A 24 -14.24 -6.57 -3.26
N LEU A 25 -15.24 -5.78 -3.64
CA LEU A 25 -15.10 -4.34 -3.86
C LEU A 25 -14.95 -3.59 -2.53
N GLU A 26 -15.70 -3.97 -1.50
CA GLU A 26 -15.51 -3.47 -0.13
C GLU A 26 -14.13 -3.82 0.42
N ALA A 27 -13.68 -5.07 0.26
CA ALA A 27 -12.35 -5.49 0.66
C ALA A 27 -11.25 -4.69 -0.04
N PHE A 28 -11.45 -4.37 -1.33
CA PHE A 28 -10.56 -3.49 -2.09
C PHE A 28 -10.55 -2.07 -1.51
N GLY A 29 -11.71 -1.45 -1.27
CA GLY A 29 -11.80 -0.10 -0.68
C GLY A 29 -11.11 -0.01 0.68
N ASN A 30 -11.28 -1.02 1.53
CA ASN A 30 -10.58 -1.09 2.82
C ASN A 30 -9.07 -1.28 2.65
N GLN A 31 -8.64 -2.14 1.71
CA GLN A 31 -7.22 -2.34 1.43
C GLN A 31 -6.56 -1.03 0.95
N LEU A 32 -7.24 -0.28 0.09
CA LEU A 32 -6.79 1.01 -0.43
C LEU A 32 -6.55 2.03 0.70
N ILE A 33 -7.53 2.23 1.59
CA ILE A 33 -7.40 3.16 2.72
C ILE A 33 -6.23 2.75 3.63
N ASN A 34 -6.07 1.46 3.90
CA ASN A 34 -5.00 0.98 4.76
C ASN A 34 -3.61 1.18 4.16
N VAL A 35 -3.42 0.91 2.86
CA VAL A 35 -2.11 1.15 2.21
C VAL A 35 -1.80 2.64 2.13
N HIS A 36 -2.81 3.50 1.91
CA HIS A 36 -2.60 4.96 1.95
C HIS A 36 -2.23 5.48 3.33
N ALA A 37 -2.86 4.98 4.40
CA ALA A 37 -2.50 5.34 5.77
C ALA A 37 -1.03 4.98 6.06
N TRP A 38 -0.61 3.76 5.70
CA TRP A 38 0.78 3.33 5.83
C TRP A 38 1.74 4.19 4.99
N LEU A 39 1.41 4.50 3.73
CA LEU A 39 2.25 5.34 2.86
C LEU A 39 2.40 6.77 3.41
N ARG A 40 1.36 7.33 4.05
CA ARG A 40 1.45 8.62 4.74
C ARG A 40 2.42 8.56 5.92
N GLU A 41 2.34 7.51 6.73
CA GLU A 41 3.23 7.31 7.88
C GLU A 41 4.69 7.16 7.44
N GLU A 42 4.97 6.33 6.43
CA GLU A 42 6.32 6.15 5.89
C GLU A 42 6.90 7.46 5.34
N LEU A 43 6.11 8.23 4.58
CA LEU A 43 6.56 9.51 4.05
C LEU A 43 6.81 10.55 5.15
N ALA A 44 5.97 10.57 6.19
CA ALA A 44 6.17 11.44 7.34
C ALA A 44 7.44 11.07 8.12
N GLY A 45 7.68 9.77 8.34
CA GLY A 45 8.90 9.27 8.98
C GLY A 45 10.15 9.65 8.19
N LEU A 46 10.14 9.42 6.88
CA LEU A 46 11.25 9.76 5.99
C LEU A 46 11.57 11.26 6.01
N ARG A 47 10.55 12.13 5.98
CA ARG A 47 10.74 13.58 6.10
C ARG A 47 11.37 13.98 7.44
N GLY A 48 10.94 13.34 8.52
CA GLY A 48 11.52 13.52 9.86
C GLY A 48 13.00 13.11 9.91
N ASP A 49 13.36 12.01 9.28
CA ASP A 49 14.73 11.50 9.25
C ASP A 49 15.66 12.39 8.43
N VAL A 50 15.18 12.95 7.30
CA VAL A 50 15.92 13.96 6.52
C VAL A 50 16.12 15.24 7.34
N GLU A 51 15.09 15.71 8.05
CA GLU A 51 15.19 16.90 8.89
C GLU A 51 16.19 16.69 10.05
N ALA A 52 16.12 15.54 10.71
CA ALA A 52 17.07 15.16 11.76
C ALA A 52 18.51 15.09 11.22
N HIS A 53 18.70 14.55 10.02
CA HIS A 53 19.99 14.53 9.33
C HIS A 53 20.53 15.94 9.09
N LEU A 54 19.71 16.82 8.50
CA LEU A 54 20.05 18.21 8.22
C LEU A 54 20.41 19.00 9.48
N ALA A 55 19.81 18.65 10.62
CA ALA A 55 20.11 19.26 11.90
C ALA A 55 21.29 18.63 12.66
N GLY A 56 21.97 17.65 12.07
CA GLY A 56 23.11 16.94 12.70
C GLY A 56 22.71 16.04 13.87
N ARG A 57 21.43 15.65 13.97
CA ARG A 57 20.85 14.87 15.08
C ARG A 57 20.76 13.37 14.82
N SER A 58 21.43 12.88 13.78
CA SER A 58 21.57 11.49 13.33
C SER A 58 20.54 10.97 12.32
N SER A 59 21.10 10.45 11.23
CA SER A 59 20.74 9.23 10.50
C SER A 59 21.98 8.88 9.68
N GLN A 60 22.33 7.60 9.52
CA GLN A 60 23.42 7.27 8.59
C GLN A 60 22.92 7.57 7.17
N PRO A 61 23.63 8.36 6.35
CA PRO A 61 23.18 8.72 5.00
C PRO A 61 22.72 7.51 4.15
N ARG A 62 23.35 6.35 4.38
CA ARG A 62 23.02 5.08 3.73
C ARG A 62 21.66 4.52 4.14
N GLU A 63 21.30 4.60 5.41
CA GLU A 63 20.00 4.13 5.94
C GLU A 63 18.88 5.00 5.40
N LEU A 64 19.07 6.32 5.42
CA LEU A 64 18.12 7.28 4.86
C LEU A 64 17.91 7.07 3.35
N SER A 65 18.99 6.84 2.62
CA SER A 65 18.91 6.53 1.19
C SER A 65 18.15 5.23 0.97
N ALA A 66 18.49 4.16 1.70
CA ALA A 66 17.81 2.87 1.57
C ALA A 66 16.31 2.96 1.88
N HIS A 67 15.91 3.72 2.92
CA HIS A 67 14.52 3.94 3.27
C HIS A 67 13.77 4.71 2.18
N CYS A 68 14.34 5.81 1.67
CA CYS A 68 13.72 6.58 0.59
C CYS A 68 13.51 5.73 -0.67
N LEU A 69 14.50 4.90 -1.04
CA LEU A 69 14.41 3.99 -2.18
C LEU A 69 13.32 2.93 -1.99
N ALA A 70 13.22 2.35 -0.78
CA ALA A 70 12.19 1.38 -0.45
C ALA A 70 10.79 2.00 -0.54
N PHE A 71 10.62 3.22 0.00
CA PHE A 71 9.39 3.99 -0.10
C PHE A 71 9.01 4.30 -1.55
N CYS A 72 9.95 4.84 -2.35
CA CYS A 72 9.71 5.14 -3.77
C CYS A 72 9.26 3.89 -4.53
N SER A 73 9.91 2.75 -4.27
CA SER A 73 9.57 1.47 -4.88
C SER A 73 8.19 0.96 -4.46
N ALA A 74 7.81 1.14 -3.19
CA ALA A 74 6.50 0.75 -2.68
C ALA A 74 5.37 1.59 -3.31
N LEU A 75 5.55 2.91 -3.36
CA LEU A 75 4.57 3.83 -3.94
C LEU A 75 4.37 3.61 -5.44
N GLU A 76 5.45 3.40 -6.19
CA GLU A 76 5.37 3.10 -7.63
C GLU A 76 4.61 1.79 -7.89
N ARG A 77 4.86 0.74 -7.08
CA ARG A 77 4.13 -0.53 -7.18
C ARG A 77 2.65 -0.38 -6.86
N HIS A 78 2.32 0.42 -5.85
CA HIS A 78 0.94 0.73 -5.46
C HIS A 78 0.18 1.35 -6.64
N HIS A 79 0.66 2.49 -7.16
CA HIS A 79 0.00 3.17 -8.29
C HIS A 79 -0.02 2.34 -9.57
N THR A 80 1.04 1.58 -9.85
CA THR A 80 1.05 0.67 -11.03
C THR A 80 -0.02 -0.42 -10.89
N GLY A 81 -0.21 -0.96 -9.69
CA GLY A 81 -1.26 -1.93 -9.41
C GLY A 81 -2.66 -1.35 -9.62
N GLU A 82 -2.87 -0.10 -9.21
CA GLU A 82 -4.13 0.61 -9.43
C GLU A 82 -4.40 0.84 -10.91
N ASP A 83 -3.45 1.46 -11.62
CA ASP A 83 -3.60 1.78 -13.04
C ASP A 83 -3.81 0.53 -13.91
N ALA A 84 -3.10 -0.56 -13.61
CA ALA A 84 -3.11 -1.76 -14.43
C ALA A 84 -4.23 -2.75 -14.07
N VAL A 85 -4.70 -2.76 -12.83
CA VAL A 85 -5.61 -3.80 -12.32
C VAL A 85 -6.87 -3.20 -11.72
N ALA A 86 -6.75 -2.34 -10.71
CA ALA A 86 -7.91 -1.88 -9.95
C ALA A 86 -8.79 -0.92 -10.75
N PHE A 87 -8.21 0.10 -11.39
CA PHE A 87 -8.95 1.12 -12.13
C PHE A 87 -9.71 0.53 -13.33
N PRO A 88 -9.15 -0.38 -14.14
CA PRO A 88 -9.92 -1.07 -15.17
C PRO A 88 -11.15 -1.82 -14.61
N ALA A 89 -10.97 -2.57 -13.52
CA ALA A 89 -12.08 -3.31 -12.89
C ALA A 89 -13.16 -2.37 -12.34
N LEU A 90 -12.77 -1.26 -11.70
CA LEU A 90 -13.70 -0.22 -11.25
C LEU A 90 -14.42 0.45 -12.42
N ALA A 91 -13.74 0.71 -13.53
CA ALA A 91 -14.32 1.34 -14.72
C ALA A 91 -15.31 0.43 -15.47
N GLU A 92 -15.20 -0.88 -15.30
CA GLU A 92 -16.17 -1.86 -15.80
C GLU A 92 -17.45 -1.87 -14.95
N GLN A 93 -17.30 -1.91 -13.62
CA GLN A 93 -18.44 -1.97 -12.69
C GLN A 93 -19.13 -0.60 -12.51
N PHE A 94 -18.34 0.49 -12.53
CA PHE A 94 -18.81 1.86 -12.33
C PHE A 94 -18.33 2.76 -13.47
N PRO A 95 -18.94 2.69 -14.67
CA PRO A 95 -18.54 3.48 -15.83
C PRO A 95 -18.49 5.01 -15.58
N GLN A 96 -19.29 5.50 -14.64
CA GLN A 96 -19.30 6.90 -14.21
C GLN A 96 -18.01 7.36 -13.51
N LEU A 97 -17.19 6.43 -13.00
CA LEU A 97 -15.90 6.76 -12.40
C LEU A 97 -14.80 7.03 -13.43
N ARG A 98 -14.97 6.66 -14.70
CA ARG A 98 -13.91 6.79 -15.73
C ARG A 98 -13.23 8.16 -15.76
N PRO A 99 -13.94 9.30 -15.70
CA PRO A 99 -13.27 10.61 -15.67
C PRO A 99 -12.39 10.81 -14.43
N VAL A 100 -12.83 10.31 -13.26
CA VAL A 100 -12.06 10.37 -12.00
C VAL A 100 -10.82 9.48 -12.09
N LEU A 101 -10.96 8.25 -12.56
CA LEU A 101 -9.82 7.32 -12.71
C LEU A 101 -8.79 7.88 -13.68
N GLN A 102 -9.23 8.56 -14.75
CA GLN A 102 -8.32 9.25 -15.66
C GLN A 102 -7.59 10.45 -15.02
N GLU A 103 -8.21 11.14 -14.05
CA GLU A 103 -7.54 12.17 -13.24
C GLU A 103 -6.48 11.54 -12.35
N LEU A 104 -6.82 10.46 -11.62
CA LEU A 104 -5.90 9.75 -10.74
C LEU A 104 -4.68 9.20 -11.50
N THR A 105 -4.88 8.57 -12.65
CA THR A 105 -3.77 8.12 -13.52
C THR A 105 -2.88 9.29 -14.02
N ARG A 106 -3.42 10.51 -14.14
CA ARG A 106 -2.57 11.68 -14.46
C ARG A 106 -1.74 12.09 -13.25
N ASP A 107 -2.31 12.08 -12.06
CA ASP A 107 -1.56 12.35 -10.82
C ASP A 107 -0.45 11.31 -10.62
N HIS A 108 -0.72 10.02 -10.87
CA HIS A 108 0.28 8.95 -10.78
C HIS A 108 1.51 9.23 -11.64
N ARG A 109 1.34 9.80 -12.84
CA ARG A 109 2.47 10.16 -13.72
C ARG A 109 3.33 11.28 -13.13
N ILE A 110 2.68 12.30 -12.55
CA ILE A 110 3.36 13.42 -11.88
C ILE A 110 4.12 12.90 -10.65
N ILE A 111 3.50 12.02 -9.88
CA ILE A 111 4.12 11.38 -8.72
C ILE A 111 5.33 10.55 -9.16
N SER A 112 5.19 9.70 -10.18
CA SER A 112 6.27 8.90 -10.74
C SER A 112 7.44 9.77 -11.24
N ASP A 113 7.16 10.96 -11.80
CA ASP A 113 8.20 11.95 -12.14
C ASP A 113 8.97 12.45 -10.90
N ILE A 114 8.28 12.75 -9.79
CA ILE A 114 8.91 13.15 -8.52
C ILE A 114 9.78 12.00 -7.97
N LEU A 115 9.26 10.77 -7.98
CA LEU A 115 9.99 9.60 -7.49
C LEU A 115 11.27 9.35 -8.29
N ARG A 116 11.25 9.53 -9.62
CA ARG A 116 12.46 9.48 -10.45
C ARG A 116 13.47 10.58 -10.09
N ARG A 117 13.02 11.80 -9.80
CA ARG A 117 13.93 12.88 -9.36
C ARG A 117 14.57 12.56 -8.01
N LEU A 118 13.80 12.05 -7.05
CA LEU A 118 14.33 11.57 -5.77
C LEU A 118 15.38 10.48 -5.96
N GLN A 119 15.09 9.47 -6.78
CA GLN A 119 16.06 8.41 -7.12
C GLN A 119 17.38 8.99 -7.66
N ASN A 120 17.30 9.91 -8.63
CA ASN A 120 18.48 10.53 -9.23
C ASN A 120 19.28 11.36 -8.21
N LEU A 121 18.61 12.09 -7.31
CA LEU A 121 19.25 12.84 -6.24
C LEU A 121 20.01 11.90 -5.29
N LEU A 122 19.41 10.76 -4.94
CA LEU A 122 19.99 9.75 -4.05
C LEU A 122 21.15 8.98 -4.68
N ASP A 123 21.01 8.55 -5.93
CA ASP A 123 22.09 7.87 -6.68
C ASP A 123 23.31 8.79 -6.83
N SER A 124 23.05 10.09 -6.89
CA SER A 124 24.08 11.10 -6.94
C SER A 124 24.73 11.36 -5.59
N LEU A 125 24.28 10.85 -4.43
CA LEU A 125 24.82 11.18 -3.08
C LEU A 125 26.27 10.73 -2.79
N GLY A 126 27.00 10.22 -3.80
CA GLY A 126 28.45 10.03 -3.72
C GLY A 126 29.23 11.35 -3.73
N GLU A 127 30.14 11.52 -2.77
CA GLU A 127 31.20 12.56 -2.72
C GLU A 127 30.75 13.99 -2.37
N HIS A 128 30.84 14.34 -1.08
CA HIS A 128 31.15 15.69 -0.56
C HIS A 128 30.28 16.89 -1.00
N ASP A 129 28.94 16.78 -1.02
CA ASP A 129 28.09 17.95 -1.32
C ASP A 129 26.97 18.09 -0.30
N SER A 130 27.12 19.13 0.53
CA SER A 130 26.18 19.54 1.58
C SER A 130 24.91 20.19 1.05
N ALA A 131 24.82 20.52 -0.25
CA ALA A 131 23.60 21.07 -0.85
C ALA A 131 22.50 20.00 -1.06
N ARG A 132 22.89 18.76 -1.35
CA ARG A 132 21.98 17.67 -1.78
C ARG A 132 20.90 17.25 -0.76
N PRO A 133 21.13 17.23 0.56
CA PRO A 133 20.07 16.84 1.51
C PRO A 133 18.89 17.82 1.57
N ARG A 134 19.11 19.11 1.24
CA ARG A 134 18.02 20.11 1.16
C ARG A 134 17.16 19.90 -0.07
N ASP A 135 17.76 19.50 -1.19
CA ASP A 135 17.03 19.18 -2.42
C ASP A 135 16.14 17.94 -2.23
N VAL A 136 16.66 16.91 -1.55
CA VAL A 136 15.87 15.74 -1.14
C VAL A 136 14.71 16.14 -0.24
N GLN A 137 14.95 17.01 0.75
CA GLN A 137 13.88 17.52 1.62
C GLN A 137 12.79 18.24 0.81
N ALA A 138 13.18 19.11 -0.13
CA ALA A 138 12.24 19.88 -0.94
C ALA A 138 11.38 18.97 -1.85
N GLU A 139 11.96 17.96 -2.48
CA GLU A 139 11.20 16.99 -3.28
C GLU A 139 10.25 16.15 -2.42
N LEU A 140 10.67 15.74 -1.21
CA LEU A 140 9.80 15.02 -0.28
C LEU A 140 8.65 15.88 0.25
N ASP A 141 8.87 17.16 0.51
CA ASP A 141 7.82 18.10 0.91
C ASP A 141 6.79 18.31 -0.22
N GLY A 142 7.28 18.47 -1.46
CA GLY A 142 6.43 18.54 -2.64
C GLY A 142 5.62 17.25 -2.85
N LEU A 143 6.27 16.10 -2.69
CA LEU A 143 5.62 14.80 -2.76
C LEU A 143 4.53 14.67 -1.68
N ALA A 144 4.82 15.02 -0.43
CA ALA A 144 3.86 14.91 0.67
C ALA A 144 2.61 15.77 0.43
N ALA A 145 2.77 17.00 -0.06
CA ALA A 145 1.63 17.86 -0.38
C ALA A 145 0.77 17.27 -1.50
N LEU A 146 1.41 16.75 -2.56
CA LEU A 146 0.69 16.12 -3.67
C LEU A 146 -0.02 14.84 -3.23
N MET A 147 0.68 13.94 -2.53
CA MET A 147 0.16 12.66 -2.06
C MET A 147 -1.04 12.83 -1.13
N GLU A 148 -1.01 13.80 -0.22
CA GLU A 148 -2.15 14.06 0.67
C GLU A 148 -3.39 14.44 -0.15
N SER A 149 -3.26 15.38 -1.09
CA SER A 149 -4.38 15.77 -1.94
C SER A 149 -4.89 14.62 -2.83
N HIS A 150 -3.97 13.81 -3.34
CA HIS A 150 -4.24 12.68 -4.21
C HIS A 150 -5.00 11.57 -3.46
N PHE A 151 -4.45 11.09 -2.34
CA PHE A 151 -5.07 10.05 -1.52
C PHE A 151 -6.45 10.46 -1.01
N THR A 152 -6.60 11.69 -0.49
CA THR A 152 -7.91 12.17 -0.04
C THR A 152 -8.92 12.24 -1.18
N TYR A 153 -8.49 12.64 -2.38
CA TYR A 153 -9.37 12.68 -3.54
C TYR A 153 -9.83 11.28 -3.94
N GLU A 154 -8.89 10.35 -4.06
CA GLU A 154 -9.14 8.96 -4.42
C GLU A 154 -10.05 8.26 -3.41
N GLU A 155 -9.68 8.27 -2.14
CA GLU A 155 -10.42 7.63 -1.04
C GLU A 155 -11.87 8.09 -1.04
N ARG A 156 -12.09 9.40 -1.14
CA ARG A 156 -13.45 9.98 -1.16
C ARG A 156 -14.23 9.51 -2.38
N LYS A 157 -13.62 9.45 -3.57
CA LYS A 157 -14.33 9.11 -4.81
C LYS A 157 -14.63 7.62 -4.90
N ILE A 158 -13.67 6.78 -4.52
CA ILE A 158 -13.84 5.33 -4.51
C ILE A 158 -14.83 4.95 -3.39
N ALA A 159 -14.70 5.49 -2.18
CA ALA A 159 -15.67 5.23 -1.10
C ALA A 159 -17.09 5.69 -1.47
N ALA A 160 -17.26 6.82 -2.17
CA ALA A 160 -18.58 7.25 -2.63
C ALA A 160 -19.17 6.29 -3.68
N ALA A 161 -18.36 5.70 -4.55
CA ALA A 161 -18.82 4.72 -5.53
C ALA A 161 -19.15 3.37 -4.90
N LEU A 162 -18.36 2.93 -3.92
CA LEU A 162 -18.58 1.69 -3.18
C LEU A 162 -19.74 1.82 -2.19
N GLY A 163 -19.85 2.93 -1.46
CA GLY A 163 -20.94 3.22 -0.52
C GLY A 163 -22.29 3.47 -1.18
N ALA A 164 -22.33 3.69 -2.50
CA ALA A 164 -23.58 3.61 -3.28
C ALA A 164 -24.18 2.19 -3.31
N LEU A 165 -23.49 1.18 -2.75
CA LEU A 165 -23.95 -0.21 -2.55
C LEU A 165 -24.56 -0.50 -1.17
N ASP A 166 -24.65 0.48 -0.25
CA ASP A 166 -25.35 0.45 1.07
C ASP A 166 -24.43 0.51 2.33
N ILE A 167 -25.01 1.15 3.36
CA ILE A 167 -24.86 0.98 4.82
C ILE A 167 -24.11 2.04 5.69
N PRO A 168 -24.83 2.66 6.67
CA PRO A 168 -24.27 3.26 7.87
C PRO A 168 -23.78 2.21 8.91
N GLY A 169 -22.55 2.36 9.39
CA GLY A 169 -22.02 1.58 10.53
C GLY A 169 -20.68 0.91 10.20
N TRP A 170 -19.60 1.68 10.29
CA TRP A 170 -18.21 1.21 10.21
C TRP A 170 -17.92 0.09 11.23
N GLY A 171 -17.29 -0.99 10.77
CA GLY A 171 -16.76 -2.07 11.60
C GLY A 171 -15.23 -2.10 11.57
N ASP A 172 -14.62 -1.96 12.75
CA ASP A 172 -13.19 -1.91 13.00
C ASP A 172 -12.51 -3.30 12.91
N ALA A 173 -12.09 -3.75 11.73
CA ALA A 173 -11.16 -4.88 11.63
C ALA A 173 -10.15 -4.72 10.48
N PRO A 174 -8.83 -4.86 10.75
CA PRO A 174 -7.79 -4.81 9.72
C PRO A 174 -7.81 -6.07 8.83
N PRO A 175 -7.39 -5.97 7.55
CA PRO A 175 -7.47 -7.05 6.58
C PRO A 175 -6.48 -8.19 6.85
N ALA A 176 -6.92 -9.42 6.53
CA ALA A 176 -6.27 -10.68 6.93
C ALA A 176 -4.86 -10.95 6.34
N PHE A 177 -4.41 -10.22 5.31
CA PHE A 177 -3.08 -10.44 4.73
C PHE A 177 -1.93 -9.87 5.59
N LEU A 178 -2.24 -9.02 6.57
CA LEU A 178 -1.30 -8.54 7.58
C LEU A 178 -1.01 -9.58 8.69
N LEU A 179 -1.82 -10.64 8.80
CA LEU A 179 -1.64 -11.70 9.80
C LEU A 179 -0.78 -12.88 9.32
N ALA A 180 -0.36 -12.86 8.04
CA ALA A 180 0.46 -13.91 7.45
C ALA A 180 1.95 -13.54 7.40
N ALA A 181 2.52 -13.16 8.55
CA ALA A 181 3.98 -13.04 8.71
C ALA A 181 4.42 -13.19 10.18
N SER A 182 4.05 -14.29 10.84
CA SER A 182 4.71 -14.73 12.07
C SER A 182 4.45 -16.21 12.36
N THR A 183 5.01 -17.08 11.52
CA THR A 183 5.31 -18.46 11.93
C THR A 183 6.71 -18.83 11.43
N ASP A 184 7.73 -18.47 12.20
CA ASP A 184 8.73 -19.46 12.65
C ASP A 184 9.55 -18.89 13.81
N ALA A 185 9.25 -19.37 15.01
CA ALA A 185 10.16 -19.41 16.15
C ALA A 185 9.71 -20.59 17.02
N GLY A 186 9.84 -21.80 16.46
CA GLY A 186 9.68 -23.06 17.19
C GLY A 186 10.95 -23.42 17.93
N ASP A 187 11.02 -22.99 19.17
CA ASP A 187 12.01 -23.33 20.19
C ASP A 187 12.05 -24.84 20.47
N HIS A 188 13.23 -25.46 20.41
CA HIS A 188 13.47 -26.77 21.01
C HIS A 188 14.84 -26.78 21.70
N ALA A 189 14.86 -26.29 22.94
CA ALA A 189 15.85 -26.66 23.93
C ALA A 189 15.17 -27.26 25.19
N SER A 190 15.54 -28.51 25.45
CA SER A 190 15.68 -29.14 26.77
C SER A 190 14.43 -29.43 27.61
N HIS A 191 14.20 -30.73 27.89
CA HIS A 191 13.97 -31.25 29.24
C HIS A 191 14.41 -32.73 29.32
N HIS A 192 15.31 -32.98 30.29
CA HIS A 192 15.61 -34.20 31.04
C HIS A 192 15.54 -35.59 30.38
#